data_AF-A0A4R9VEK5-F1
#
_entry.id   AF-A0A4R9VEK5-F1
#
_cell.length_a   1.000
_cell.length_b   1.000
_cell.length_c   1.000
_cell.angle_alpha   90.00
_cell.angle_beta   90.00
_cell.angle_gamma   90.00
#
_symmetry.space_group_name_H-M   'P 1'
#
loop_
_entity.id
_entity.type
_entity.pdbx_description
1 polymer ?
#
loop_
_entity_poly.entity_id
_entity_poly.type
_entity_poly.pdbx_seq_one_letter_code
_entity_poly.pdbx_strand_id
1 'polypeptide(L)'
;IPIYELLSQKYGFELSQIEVPHPGNEQQAQWLTIRREHPDYVVLRGWGVMNPVALKTAQKTGFPADHIIGNVWSNSEEYVIPAGDAAKGYTAITTQ
;
A
#
# COMPACT_ATOMS: atom_id res chain seq x y z
N ILE A 1 6.84 3.90 -12.48
CA ILE A 1 5.53 3.52 -13.05
C ILE A 1 5.08 4.76 -13.81
N PRO A 2 5.18 4.72 -15.15
CA PRO A 2 5.06 5.92 -15.98
C PRO A 2 3.76 6.71 -15.78
N ILE A 3 2.63 6.04 -15.53
CA ILE A 3 1.36 6.76 -15.32
C ILE A 3 1.38 7.64 -14.07
N TYR A 4 2.00 7.21 -12.97
CA TYR A 4 2.05 8.02 -11.75
C TYR A 4 2.96 9.23 -11.92
N GLU A 5 4.04 9.10 -12.69
CA GLU A 5 4.93 10.22 -13.03
C GLU A 5 4.20 11.28 -13.88
N LEU A 6 3.39 10.85 -14.83
CA LEU A 6 2.55 11.79 -15.61
C LEU A 6 1.49 12.46 -14.73
N LEU A 7 0.86 11.71 -13.83
CA LEU A 7 -0.15 12.25 -12.91
C LEU A 7 0.50 13.21 -11.91
N SER A 8 1.71 12.92 -11.43
CA SER A 8 2.43 13.80 -10.48
C SER A 8 2.76 15.13 -11.12
N GLN A 9 3.23 15.13 -12.36
CA GLN A 9 3.46 16.36 -13.13
C GLN A 9 2.16 17.14 -13.38
N LYS A 10 1.06 16.44 -13.67
CA LYS A 10 -0.23 17.08 -13.97
C LYS A 10 -0.88 17.71 -12.74
N TYR A 11 -0.82 17.03 -11.59
CA TYR A 11 -1.57 17.42 -10.38
C TYR A 11 -0.67 18.00 -9.27
N GLY A 12 0.65 18.02 -9.47
CA GLY A 12 1.60 18.70 -8.58
C GLY A 12 1.88 17.99 -7.26
N PHE A 13 1.65 16.67 -7.16
CA PHE A 13 2.00 15.89 -5.97
C PHE A 13 3.43 15.32 -6.06
N GLU A 14 4.04 15.08 -4.90
CA GLU A 14 5.32 14.38 -4.81
C GLU A 14 5.13 12.87 -4.94
N LEU A 15 5.98 12.22 -5.73
CA LEU A 15 5.89 10.78 -6.01
C LEU A 15 7.18 10.07 -5.61
N SER A 16 7.06 9.17 -4.64
CA SER A 16 8.07 8.17 -4.32
C SER A 16 7.60 6.79 -4.79
N GLN A 17 8.51 6.02 -5.39
CA GLN A 17 8.22 4.68 -5.87
C GLN A 17 9.12 3.67 -5.19
N ILE A 18 8.50 2.79 -4.39
CA ILE A 18 9.20 1.83 -3.55
C ILE A 18 8.90 0.43 -4.08
N GLU A 19 9.96 -0.27 -4.50
CA GLU A 19 9.85 -1.63 -5.00
C GLU A 19 9.75 -2.64 -3.87
N VAL A 20 8.83 -3.61 -4.02
CA VAL A 20 8.74 -4.79 -3.18
C VAL A 20 9.06 -6.02 -4.03
N PRO A 21 10.20 -6.71 -3.79
CA PRO A 21 10.56 -7.89 -4.56
C PRO A 21 9.61 -9.06 -4.27
N HIS A 22 9.26 -9.84 -5.30
CA HIS A 22 8.50 -11.08 -5.15
C HIS A 22 9.29 -12.09 -4.29
N PRO A 23 8.65 -12.82 -3.35
CA PRO A 23 7.20 -12.96 -3.09
C PRO A 23 6.60 -11.92 -2.13
N GLY A 24 7.39 -10.94 -1.67
CA GLY A 24 6.94 -9.87 -0.76
C GLY A 24 6.52 -10.34 0.64
N ASN A 25 7.12 -11.44 1.11
CA ASN A 25 6.96 -11.94 2.48
C ASN A 25 7.64 -11.03 3.53
N GLU A 26 8.61 -10.24 3.12
CA GLU A 26 9.31 -9.26 3.95
C GLU A 26 9.22 -7.88 3.30
N GLN A 27 8.72 -6.89 4.06
CA GLN A 27 8.52 -5.53 3.57
C GLN A 27 9.00 -4.46 4.55
N GLN A 28 9.73 -4.86 5.60
CA GLN A 28 10.11 -3.96 6.69
C GLN A 28 10.96 -2.77 6.19
N ALA A 29 11.91 -3.01 5.29
CA ALA A 29 12.75 -1.94 4.73
C ALA A 29 11.91 -0.91 3.98
N GLN A 30 10.94 -1.36 3.17
CA GLN A 30 10.04 -0.50 2.42
C GLN A 30 9.18 0.36 3.35
N TRP A 31 8.61 -0.24 4.39
CA TRP A 31 7.78 0.48 5.35
C TRP A 31 8.56 1.41 6.28
N LEU A 32 9.85 1.15 6.52
CA LEU A 32 10.74 2.11 7.18
C LEU A 32 11.05 3.31 6.27
N THR A 33 11.22 3.09 4.98
CA THR A 33 11.36 4.18 3.99
C THR A 33 10.09 5.03 3.95
N ILE A 34 8.91 4.41 3.86
CA ILE A 34 7.61 5.10 3.92
C ILE A 34 7.52 5.94 5.19
N ARG A 35 7.89 5.37 6.35
CA ARG A 35 7.87 6.11 7.62
C ARG A 35 8.79 7.34 7.60
N ARG A 36 9.97 7.24 6.98
CA ARG A 36 10.93 8.36 6.89
C ARG A 36 10.46 9.44 5.92
N GLU A 37 9.83 9.04 4.82
CA GLU A 37 9.31 9.96 3.80
C GLU A 37 8.03 10.67 4.25
N HIS A 38 7.32 10.13 5.24
CA HIS A 38 6.08 10.70 5.78
C HIS A 38 5.04 11.06 4.70
N PRO A 39 4.71 10.15 3.76
CA PRO A 39 3.75 10.46 2.71
C PRO A 39 2.32 10.56 3.27
N ASP A 40 1.48 11.38 2.62
CA ASP A 40 0.06 11.48 2.96
C ASP A 40 -0.71 10.19 2.65
N TYR A 41 -0.36 9.52 1.54
CA TYR A 41 -1.03 8.30 1.07
C TYR A 41 -0.04 7.28 0.50
N VAL A 42 -0.36 6.00 0.64
CA VAL A 42 0.37 4.89 0.01
C VAL A 42 -0.57 4.14 -0.92
N VAL A 43 -0.16 3.97 -2.18
CA VAL A 43 -0.91 3.13 -3.14
C VAL A 43 -0.29 1.74 -3.21
N LEU A 44 -1.00 0.74 -2.68
CA LEU A 44 -0.59 -0.66 -2.73
C LEU A 44 -0.97 -1.29 -4.06
N ARG A 45 0.05 -1.69 -4.82
CA ARG A 45 -0.09 -2.40 -6.10
C ARG A 45 0.40 -3.84 -6.06
N GLY A 46 0.61 -4.38 -4.86
CA GLY A 46 0.97 -5.78 -4.65
C GLY A 46 -0.14 -6.76 -5.02
N TRP A 47 0.22 -8.03 -5.13
CA TRP A 47 -0.70 -9.14 -5.39
C TRP A 47 -0.47 -10.27 -4.38
N GLY A 48 -1.51 -11.02 -4.06
CA GLY A 48 -1.41 -12.21 -3.21
C GLY A 48 -0.92 -11.90 -1.79
N VAL A 49 0.07 -12.66 -1.32
CA VAL A 49 0.61 -12.59 0.05
C VAL A 49 1.22 -11.22 0.39
N MET A 50 1.57 -10.41 -0.62
CA MET A 50 2.15 -9.09 -0.42
C MET A 50 1.19 -8.12 0.29
N ASN A 51 -0.12 -8.23 0.06
CA ASN A 51 -1.12 -7.31 0.64
C ASN A 51 -1.26 -7.44 2.16
N PRO A 52 -1.53 -8.63 2.74
CA PRO A 52 -1.62 -8.77 4.19
C PRO A 52 -0.28 -8.50 4.90
N VAL A 53 0.86 -8.81 4.25
CA VAL A 53 2.18 -8.46 4.80
C VAL A 53 2.37 -6.94 4.82
N ALA A 54 1.93 -6.24 3.78
CA ALA A 54 2.00 -4.79 3.71
C ALA A 54 1.19 -4.13 4.84
N LEU A 55 -0.08 -4.53 5.02
CA LEU A 55 -0.95 -3.98 6.08
C LEU A 55 -0.40 -4.25 7.49
N LYS A 56 0.07 -5.48 7.76
CA LYS A 56 0.70 -5.83 9.05
C LYS A 56 1.96 -5.02 9.31
N THR A 57 2.75 -4.75 8.27
CA THR A 57 3.99 -4.00 8.41
C THR A 57 3.71 -2.50 8.58
N ALA A 58 2.71 -1.96 7.87
CA ALA A 58 2.22 -0.60 8.04
C ALA A 58 1.79 -0.31 9.48
N GLN A 59 0.97 -1.21 10.06
CA GLN A 59 0.56 -1.09 11.45
C GLN A 59 1.76 -1.11 12.40
N LYS A 60 2.73 -2.01 12.18
CA LYS A 60 3.96 -2.09 12.98
C LYS A 60 4.83 -0.83 12.87
N THR A 61 4.87 -0.18 11.72
CA THR A 61 5.64 1.06 11.52
C THR A 61 4.86 2.32 11.91
N GLY A 62 3.57 2.18 12.25
CA GLY A 62 2.71 3.28 12.67
C GLY A 62 2.11 4.08 11.51
N PHE A 63 2.07 3.52 10.29
CA PHE A 63 1.38 4.14 9.16
C PHE A 63 -0.12 3.79 9.22
N PRO A 64 -1.01 4.80 9.12
CA PRO A 64 -2.43 4.59 9.34
C PRO A 64 -3.07 3.90 8.11
N ALA A 65 -3.87 2.86 8.35
CA ALA A 65 -4.37 1.97 7.29
C ALA A 65 -5.41 2.62 6.38
N ASP A 66 -6.11 3.64 6.87
CA ASP A 66 -7.06 4.48 6.13
C ASP A 66 -6.38 5.43 5.12
N HIS A 67 -5.05 5.60 5.21
CA HIS A 67 -4.25 6.31 4.24
C HIS A 67 -3.59 5.36 3.21
N ILE A 68 -3.96 4.08 3.23
CA ILE A 68 -3.49 3.08 2.29
C ILE A 68 -4.60 2.79 1.28
N ILE A 69 -4.29 2.99 -0.01
CA ILE A 69 -5.22 2.74 -1.12
C ILE A 69 -4.82 1.46 -1.83
N GLY A 70 -5.73 0.48 -1.82
CA GLY A 70 -5.60 -0.78 -2.55
C GLY A 70 -5.91 -0.66 -4.04
N ASN A 71 -5.11 -1.31 -4.87
CA ASN A 71 -5.41 -1.53 -6.28
C ASN A 71 -6.59 -2.53 -6.48
N VAL A 72 -7.15 -2.61 -7.68
CA VAL A 72 -8.32 -3.44 -8.05
C VAL A 72 -8.21 -4.93 -7.71
N TRP A 73 -6.99 -5.45 -7.54
CA TRP A 73 -6.72 -6.85 -7.19
C TRP A 73 -6.61 -7.09 -5.68
N SER A 74 -6.82 -6.06 -4.86
CA SER A 74 -6.75 -6.10 -3.39
C SER A 74 -8.11 -5.86 -2.72
N ASN A 75 -9.19 -5.94 -3.49
CA ASN A 75 -10.57 -5.76 -3.03
C ASN A 75 -11.27 -7.05 -2.56
N SER A 76 -10.59 -8.21 -2.62
CA SER A 76 -11.15 -9.49 -2.15
C SER A 76 -11.03 -9.64 -0.64
N GLU A 77 -12.10 -10.11 0.01
CA GLU A 77 -12.16 -10.40 1.45
C GLU A 77 -11.03 -11.32 1.91
N GLU A 78 -10.58 -12.24 1.05
CA GLU A 78 -9.48 -13.17 1.31
C GLU A 78 -8.15 -12.49 1.66
N TYR A 79 -7.94 -11.23 1.21
CA TYR A 79 -6.72 -10.46 1.51
C TYR A 79 -6.84 -9.55 2.73
N VAL A 80 -8.06 -9.30 3.20
CA VAL A 80 -8.38 -8.35 4.27
C VAL A 80 -8.64 -9.08 5.59
N ILE A 81 -9.30 -10.24 5.55
CA ILE A 81 -9.57 -11.09 6.72
C ILE A 81 -8.27 -11.45 7.49
N PRO A 82 -7.16 -11.84 6.85
CA PRO A 82 -5.93 -12.19 7.56
C PRO A 82 -5.21 -11.00 8.22
N ALA A 83 -5.59 -9.77 7.88
CA ALA A 83 -5.06 -8.54 8.46
C ALA A 83 -5.82 -8.11 9.73
N GLY A 84 -7.02 -8.65 9.99
CA GLY A 84 -7.79 -8.37 11.21
C GLY A 84 -8.01 -6.88 11.44
N ASP A 85 -7.80 -6.41 12.68
CA ASP A 85 -7.96 -5.00 13.03
C ASP A 85 -7.05 -4.04 12.25
N ALA A 86 -5.93 -4.53 11.69
CA ALA A 86 -5.01 -3.71 10.91
C ALA A 86 -5.61 -3.23 9.57
N ALA A 87 -6.71 -3.84 9.13
CA ALA A 87 -7.40 -3.44 7.89
C ALA A 87 -8.53 -2.43 8.10
N LYS A 88 -8.84 -2.03 9.34
CA LYS A 88 -9.92 -1.06 9.59
C LYS A 88 -9.60 0.28 8.92
N GLY A 89 -10.50 0.73 8.04
CA GLY A 89 -10.34 1.98 7.26
C GLY A 89 -9.71 1.81 5.88
N TYR A 90 -9.18 0.63 5.56
CA TYR A 90 -8.58 0.34 4.26
C TYR A 90 -9.60 0.53 3.12
N THR A 91 -9.22 1.31 2.10
CA THR A 91 -10.04 1.55 0.92
C THR A 91 -9.36 0.93 -0.30
N ALA A 92 -10.06 0.08 -1.04
CA ALA A 92 -9.59 -0.49 -2.30
C ALA A 92 -10.50 -0.08 -3.45
N ILE A 93 -9.93 0.06 -4.64
CA ILE A 93 -10.70 0.32 -5.87
C ILE A 93 -11.47 -0.96 -6.22
N THR A 94 -12.79 -0.84 -6.49
CA THR A 94 -13.60 -1.95 -7.00
C THR A 94 -13.87 -1.76 -8.50
N THR A 95 -13.81 -2.84 -9.27
CA THR A 95 -14.26 -2.88 -10.68
C THR A 95 -15.64 -3.54 -10.74
N GLN A 96 -16.61 -2.88 -11.39
CA GLN A 96 -17.90 -3.49 -11.76
C GLN A 96 -17.72 -4.49 -12.90
#